data_AF-A0A957CE25-F1
#
_entry.id   AF-A0A957CE25-F1
#
_cell.length_a   1.000
_cell.length_b   1.000
_cell.length_c   1.000
_cell.angle_alpha   90.00
_cell.angle_beta   90.00
_cell.angle_gamma   90.00
#
_symmetry.space_group_name_H-M   'P 1'
#
loop_
_entity.id
_entity.type
_entity.pdbx_description
1 polymer ?
#
loop_
_entity_poly.entity_id
_entity_poly.type
_entity_poly.pdbx_seq_one_letter_code
_entity_poly.pdbx_strand_id
1 'polypeptide(L)'
;MWKQLEKDLSSWLKHFESDKLHFRNPYQAIVGFPNQGFRSDGMLTDGKTLLAIEVEAGQMHPDTNVGKYWLLCERYHKYEKIILIHVFTPNFNSYGWRFELAKFCAEKMQEQQPLKYMLQDYRQTQDSYEHILFKLKKLLQNQIEIAFPETEEL
;
A
#
# COMPACT_ATOMS: atom_id res chain seq x y z
N MET A 1 -14.10 -12.16 -6.97
CA MET A 1 -14.14 -11.76 -5.56
C MET A 1 -12.79 -11.22 -5.11
N TRP A 2 -11.76 -12.02 -4.84
CA TRP A 2 -10.44 -11.49 -4.42
C TRP A 2 -9.74 -10.56 -5.42
N LYS A 3 -9.87 -10.81 -6.74
CA LYS A 3 -9.34 -9.91 -7.79
C LYS A 3 -9.96 -8.50 -7.79
N GLN A 4 -11.10 -8.32 -7.12
CA GLN A 4 -11.79 -7.04 -7.01
C GLN A 4 -11.28 -6.23 -5.80
N LEU A 5 -10.53 -6.86 -4.89
CA LEU A 5 -10.09 -6.24 -3.64
C LEU A 5 -9.27 -4.97 -3.87
N GLU A 6 -8.33 -5.01 -4.82
CA GLU A 6 -7.53 -3.86 -5.25
C GLU A 6 -8.44 -2.65 -5.58
N LYS A 7 -9.38 -2.86 -6.50
CA LYS A 7 -10.30 -1.82 -6.95
C LYS A 7 -11.21 -1.33 -5.83
N ASP A 8 -11.69 -2.22 -4.96
CA ASP A 8 -12.57 -1.84 -3.85
C ASP A 8 -11.85 -1.03 -2.78
N LEU A 9 -10.61 -1.39 -2.45
CA LEU A 9 -9.78 -0.62 -1.51
C LEU A 9 -9.37 0.72 -2.11
N SER A 10 -8.93 0.74 -3.37
CA SER A 10 -8.54 1.97 -4.07
C SER A 10 -9.70 2.96 -4.20
N SER A 11 -10.89 2.47 -4.57
CA SER A 11 -12.09 3.29 -4.66
C SER A 11 -12.50 3.86 -3.31
N TRP A 12 -12.36 3.06 -2.23
CA TRP A 12 -12.64 3.52 -0.88
C TRP A 12 -11.62 4.56 -0.41
N LEU A 13 -10.33 4.35 -0.71
CA LEU A 13 -9.24 5.26 -0.36
C LEU A 13 -9.39 6.64 -1.02
N LYS A 14 -9.98 6.69 -2.23
CA LYS A 14 -10.26 7.94 -2.92
C LYS A 14 -11.16 8.90 -2.12
N HIS A 15 -12.02 8.38 -1.24
CA HIS A 15 -12.92 9.24 -0.45
C HIS A 15 -12.20 10.19 0.53
N PHE A 16 -10.92 9.94 0.80
CA PHE A 16 -10.08 10.79 1.66
C PHE A 16 -9.31 11.86 0.86
N GLU A 17 -9.45 11.89 -0.47
CA GLU A 17 -8.85 12.93 -1.29
C GLU A 17 -9.39 14.31 -0.88
N SER A 18 -8.48 15.27 -0.70
CA SER A 18 -8.78 16.65 -0.34
C SER A 18 -7.70 17.59 -0.87
N ASP A 19 -7.86 18.89 -0.64
CA ASP A 19 -6.84 19.89 -1.00
C ASP A 19 -5.49 19.65 -0.32
N LYS A 20 -5.49 19.00 0.85
CA LYS A 20 -4.29 18.66 1.62
C LYS A 20 -3.80 17.22 1.39
N LEU A 21 -4.66 16.33 0.91
CA LEU A 21 -4.36 14.91 0.78
C LEU A 21 -4.61 14.42 -0.65
N HIS A 22 -3.53 14.12 -1.35
CA HIS A 22 -3.58 13.72 -2.75
C HIS A 22 -3.73 12.21 -2.91
N PHE A 23 -4.74 11.80 -3.67
CA PHE A 23 -4.94 10.41 -4.05
C PHE A 23 -4.32 10.09 -5.42
N ARG A 24 -3.79 8.86 -5.57
CA ARG A 24 -3.47 8.27 -6.88
C ARG A 24 -4.04 6.87 -6.99
N ASN A 25 -4.59 6.58 -8.16
CA ASN A 25 -5.18 5.28 -8.50
C ASN A 25 -4.15 4.33 -9.15
N PRO A 26 -4.49 3.04 -9.41
CA PRO A 26 -3.58 2.03 -9.96
C PRO A 26 -2.97 2.34 -11.32
N TYR A 27 -3.53 3.29 -12.06
CA TYR A 27 -3.06 3.68 -13.39
C TYR A 27 -2.09 4.87 -13.35
N GLN A 28 -1.87 5.47 -12.19
CA GLN A 28 -1.00 6.63 -12.01
C GLN A 28 0.26 6.26 -11.24
N ALA A 29 1.37 6.93 -11.55
CA ALA A 29 2.60 6.77 -10.79
C ALA A 29 2.41 7.26 -9.35
N ILE A 30 3.11 6.59 -8.42
CA ILE A 30 3.22 7.07 -7.03
C ILE A 30 3.87 8.46 -7.05
N VAL A 31 3.33 9.38 -6.26
CA VAL A 31 3.88 10.75 -6.16
C VAL A 31 5.34 10.67 -5.73
N GLY A 32 6.20 11.41 -6.46
CA GLY A 32 7.66 11.36 -6.31
C GLY A 32 8.36 10.61 -7.45
N PHE A 33 7.74 9.60 -8.07
CA PHE A 33 8.27 9.00 -9.29
C PHE A 33 7.97 9.86 -10.54
N PRO A 34 8.74 9.69 -11.63
CA PRO A 34 8.35 10.17 -12.95
C PRO A 34 6.98 9.61 -13.38
N ASN A 35 6.28 10.28 -14.29
CA ASN A 35 4.93 9.88 -14.74
C ASN A 35 4.84 8.44 -15.28
N GLN A 36 5.92 7.92 -15.84
CA GLN A 36 6.03 6.54 -16.34
C GLN A 36 6.68 5.56 -15.34
N GLY A 37 6.84 5.98 -14.09
CA GLY A 37 7.46 5.20 -13.03
C GLY A 37 6.51 4.18 -12.39
N PHE A 38 6.89 3.72 -11.21
CA PHE A 38 6.13 2.71 -10.49
C PHE A 38 4.79 3.24 -9.99
N ARG A 39 3.81 2.34 -9.94
CA ARG A 39 2.43 2.58 -9.49
C ARG A 39 2.17 1.75 -8.24
N SER A 40 1.16 2.11 -7.48
CA SER A 40 0.61 1.31 -6.37
C SER A 40 -0.86 1.02 -6.63
N ASP A 41 -1.43 0.07 -5.90
CA ASP A 41 -2.85 -0.27 -6.00
C ASP A 41 -3.78 0.81 -5.41
N GLY A 42 -3.19 1.76 -4.71
CA GLY A 42 -3.81 2.98 -4.23
C GLY A 42 -2.83 3.69 -3.31
N MET A 43 -2.90 5.02 -3.27
CA MET A 43 -2.11 5.78 -2.29
C MET A 43 -2.76 7.11 -1.92
N LEU A 44 -2.38 7.61 -0.74
CA LEU A 44 -2.65 8.96 -0.24
C LEU A 44 -1.35 9.61 0.21
N THR A 45 -1.20 10.92 -0.02
CA THR A 45 -0.05 11.67 0.47
C THR A 45 -0.34 13.15 0.68
N ASP A 46 0.27 13.74 1.70
CA ASP A 46 0.36 15.19 1.92
C ASP A 46 1.70 15.78 1.41
N GLY A 47 2.48 14.98 0.68
CA GLY A 47 3.82 15.31 0.20
C GLY A 47 4.98 14.96 1.15
N LYS A 48 4.69 14.72 2.44
CA LYS A 48 5.67 14.35 3.48
C LYS A 48 5.48 12.94 4.02
N THR A 49 4.23 12.50 4.14
CA THR A 49 3.82 11.15 4.50
C THR A 49 3.15 10.50 3.31
N LEU A 50 3.51 9.25 3.03
CA LEU A 50 2.89 8.40 2.00
C LEU A 50 2.19 7.24 2.69
N LEU A 51 0.92 7.00 2.39
CA LEU A 51 0.24 5.75 2.66
C LEU A 51 -0.05 5.06 1.33
N ALA A 52 0.39 3.82 1.17
CA ALA A 52 0.18 3.05 -0.05
C ALA A 52 -0.30 1.64 0.23
N ILE A 53 -1.05 1.09 -0.72
CA ILE A 53 -1.64 -0.24 -0.69
C ILE A 53 -1.02 -1.06 -1.83
N GLU A 54 -0.72 -2.33 -1.54
CA GLU A 54 -0.36 -3.35 -2.51
C GLU A 54 -1.17 -4.62 -2.23
N VAL A 55 -1.80 -5.20 -3.26
CA VAL A 55 -2.75 -6.30 -3.16
C VAL A 55 -2.35 -7.40 -4.14
N GLU A 56 -1.87 -8.50 -3.58
CA GLU A 56 -1.44 -9.66 -4.35
C GLU A 56 -2.66 -10.54 -4.68
N ALA A 57 -3.45 -10.11 -5.66
CA ALA A 57 -4.68 -10.79 -6.12
C ALA A 57 -4.78 -10.96 -7.64
N GLY A 58 -4.32 -9.97 -8.41
CA GLY A 58 -4.33 -9.97 -9.88
C GLY A 58 -2.94 -10.15 -10.47
N GLN A 59 -2.06 -9.19 -10.22
CA GLN A 59 -0.63 -9.26 -10.50
C GLN A 59 0.13 -9.60 -9.21
N MET A 60 1.18 -10.42 -9.32
CA MET A 60 1.84 -10.98 -8.13
C MET A 60 3.35 -10.83 -8.16
N HIS A 61 3.83 -9.70 -7.67
CA HIS A 61 5.24 -9.30 -7.66
C HIS A 61 5.61 -8.66 -6.32
N PRO A 62 5.46 -9.38 -5.19
CA PRO A 62 5.53 -8.77 -3.86
C PRO A 62 6.90 -8.17 -3.55
N ASP A 63 7.97 -8.75 -4.09
CA ASP A 63 9.34 -8.24 -4.02
C ASP A 63 9.49 -6.90 -4.74
N THR A 64 8.90 -6.77 -5.93
CA THR A 64 8.87 -5.49 -6.67
C THR A 64 8.00 -4.47 -5.94
N ASN A 65 6.86 -4.91 -5.40
CA ASN A 65 5.91 -4.06 -4.69
C ASN A 65 6.47 -3.51 -3.38
N VAL A 66 7.42 -4.19 -2.73
CA VAL A 66 8.18 -3.61 -1.62
C VAL A 66 9.38 -2.78 -2.14
N GLY A 67 10.20 -3.36 -3.02
CA GLY A 67 11.47 -2.77 -3.45
C GLY A 67 11.36 -1.42 -4.14
N LYS A 68 10.24 -1.14 -4.83
CA LYS A 68 10.01 0.17 -5.45
C LYS A 68 10.03 1.32 -4.43
N TYR A 69 9.58 1.10 -3.21
CA TYR A 69 9.60 2.16 -2.18
C TYR A 69 11.03 2.46 -1.71
N TRP A 70 11.95 1.49 -1.78
CA TRP A 70 13.37 1.75 -1.53
C TRP A 70 13.92 2.71 -2.57
N LEU A 71 13.62 2.43 -3.84
CA LEU A 71 14.04 3.27 -4.96
C LEU A 71 13.44 4.68 -4.86
N LEU A 72 12.18 4.79 -4.43
CA LEU A 72 11.52 6.06 -4.17
C LEU A 72 12.34 6.88 -3.16
N CYS A 73 12.61 6.32 -1.98
CA CYS A 73 13.37 6.97 -0.92
C CYS A 73 14.80 7.37 -1.33
N GLU A 74 15.52 6.47 -1.99
CA GLU A 74 16.96 6.65 -2.27
C GLU A 74 17.24 7.56 -3.48
N ARG A 75 16.32 7.64 -4.46
CA ARG A 75 16.63 8.28 -5.75
C ARG A 75 15.66 9.36 -6.20
N TYR A 76 14.39 9.30 -5.81
CA TYR A 76 13.37 10.13 -6.45
C TYR A 76 12.71 11.12 -5.50
N HIS A 77 12.27 10.65 -4.33
CA HIS A 77 11.58 11.49 -3.36
C HIS A 77 11.74 10.94 -1.95
N LYS A 78 12.18 11.78 -1.02
CA LYS A 78 12.39 11.40 0.37
C LYS A 78 11.18 11.78 1.21
N TYR A 79 10.26 10.84 1.38
CA TYR A 79 9.18 10.95 2.36
C TYR A 79 9.76 10.91 3.79
N GLU A 80 9.15 11.65 4.71
CA GLU A 80 9.45 11.57 6.15
C GLU A 80 8.86 10.30 6.77
N LYS A 81 7.82 9.75 6.15
CA LYS A 81 7.14 8.51 6.55
C LYS A 81 6.48 7.83 5.36
N ILE A 82 6.66 6.52 5.23
CA ILE A 82 5.95 5.67 4.28
C ILE A 82 5.22 4.59 5.07
N ILE A 83 3.92 4.44 4.87
CA ILE A 83 3.11 3.35 5.40
C ILE A 83 2.73 2.46 4.23
N LEU A 84 3.25 1.23 4.20
CA LEU A 84 2.96 0.25 3.16
C LEU A 84 2.09 -0.86 3.72
N ILE A 85 0.82 -0.90 3.29
CA ILE A 85 -0.11 -1.99 3.62
C ILE A 85 -0.09 -2.99 2.48
N HIS A 86 0.45 -4.18 2.75
CA HIS A 86 0.66 -5.21 1.74
C HIS A 86 -0.22 -6.43 2.04
N VAL A 87 -1.17 -6.68 1.15
CA VAL A 87 -2.25 -7.64 1.33
C VAL A 87 -2.01 -8.86 0.46
N PHE A 88 -1.92 -10.04 1.08
CA PHE A 88 -1.84 -11.31 0.37
C PHE A 88 -3.19 -12.01 0.43
N THR A 89 -3.74 -12.35 -0.74
CA THR A 89 -5.06 -12.99 -0.83
C THR A 89 -4.96 -14.51 -0.99
N PRO A 90 -6.03 -15.27 -0.75
CA PRO A 90 -6.07 -16.71 -1.04
C PRO A 90 -5.66 -17.11 -2.47
N ASN A 91 -5.76 -16.19 -3.43
CA ASN A 91 -5.39 -16.44 -4.82
C ASN A 91 -3.89 -16.25 -5.10
N PHE A 92 -3.10 -15.85 -4.11
CA PHE A 92 -1.66 -15.64 -4.30
C PHE A 92 -0.95 -16.95 -4.70
N ASN A 93 -0.38 -16.97 -5.91
CA ASN A 93 0.22 -18.16 -6.52
C ASN A 93 1.62 -17.92 -7.12
N SER A 94 2.32 -16.87 -6.70
CA SER A 94 3.69 -16.59 -7.15
C SER A 94 4.70 -17.60 -6.59
N TYR A 95 5.88 -17.68 -7.23
CA TYR A 95 7.05 -18.42 -6.73
C TYR A 95 7.31 -18.09 -5.25
N GLY A 96 7.41 -19.12 -4.41
CA GLY A 96 7.36 -19.00 -2.94
C GLY A 96 8.39 -18.04 -2.35
N TRP A 97 9.60 -17.96 -2.92
CA TRP A 97 10.64 -17.07 -2.44
C TRP A 97 10.38 -15.58 -2.69
N ARG A 98 9.46 -15.21 -3.59
CA ARG A 98 9.11 -13.79 -3.74
C ARG A 98 8.44 -13.22 -2.50
N PHE A 99 7.66 -14.03 -1.79
CA PHE A 99 7.07 -13.62 -0.52
C PHE A 99 8.15 -13.42 0.55
N GLU A 100 9.07 -14.38 0.69
CA GLU A 100 10.16 -14.25 1.67
C GLU A 100 11.12 -13.11 1.32
N LEU A 101 11.40 -12.89 0.04
CA LEU A 101 12.21 -11.76 -0.42
C LEU A 101 11.52 -10.42 -0.12
N ALA A 102 10.21 -10.31 -0.37
CA ALA A 102 9.45 -9.11 -0.03
C ALA A 102 9.51 -8.79 1.47
N LYS A 103 9.33 -9.81 2.32
CA LYS A 103 9.47 -9.67 3.78
C LYS A 103 10.87 -9.22 4.18
N PHE A 104 11.91 -9.87 3.65
CA PHE A 104 13.29 -9.50 3.91
C PHE A 104 13.58 -8.04 3.50
N CYS A 105 13.16 -7.65 2.29
CA CYS A 105 13.30 -6.28 1.82
C CYS A 105 12.55 -5.30 2.73
N ALA A 106 11.32 -5.62 3.15
CA ALA A 106 10.55 -4.76 4.03
C ALA A 106 11.23 -4.60 5.39
N GLU A 107 11.71 -5.68 6.00
CA GLU A 107 12.48 -5.64 7.25
C GLU A 107 13.70 -4.74 7.12
N LYS A 108 14.50 -4.90 6.06
CA LYS A 108 15.67 -4.04 5.80
C LYS A 108 15.32 -2.59 5.52
N MET A 109 14.21 -2.33 4.86
CA MET A 109 13.72 -0.97 4.67
C MET A 109 13.32 -0.32 5.99
N GLN A 110 12.63 -1.02 6.88
CA GLN A 110 12.24 -0.45 8.18
C GLN A 110 13.47 -0.10 9.05
N GLU A 111 14.60 -0.80 8.88
CA GLU A 111 15.86 -0.49 9.57
C GLU A 111 16.56 0.78 9.03
N GLN A 112 16.37 1.11 7.74
CA GLN A 112 17.21 2.08 7.01
C GLN A 112 16.44 3.28 6.45
N GLN A 113 15.14 3.14 6.28
CA GLN A 113 14.23 4.09 5.63
C GLN A 113 13.03 4.33 6.54
N PRO A 114 12.29 5.44 6.36
CA PRO A 114 11.13 5.73 7.18
C PRO A 114 9.90 4.90 6.77
N LEU A 115 10.09 3.61 6.49
CA LEU A 115 9.04 2.67 6.15
C LEU A 115 8.42 2.11 7.43
N LYS A 116 7.09 2.05 7.45
CA LYS A 116 6.28 1.20 8.31
C LYS A 116 5.57 0.20 7.41
N TYR A 117 5.99 -1.06 7.48
CA TYR A 117 5.42 -2.14 6.71
C TYR A 117 4.34 -2.88 7.50
N MET A 118 3.18 -3.10 6.88
CA MET A 118 2.05 -3.76 7.49
C MET A 118 1.60 -4.92 6.62
N LEU A 119 2.10 -6.11 6.94
CA LEU A 119 1.71 -7.36 6.28
C LEU A 119 0.30 -7.79 6.70
N GLN A 120 -0.59 -7.95 5.73
CA GLN A 120 -1.93 -8.53 5.91
C GLN A 120 -2.04 -9.81 5.11
N ASP A 121 -1.70 -10.94 5.73
CA ASP A 121 -1.66 -12.24 5.06
C ASP A 121 -2.96 -13.03 5.27
N TYR A 122 -3.77 -13.12 4.23
CA TYR A 122 -5.03 -13.86 4.22
C TYR A 122 -4.98 -15.10 3.33
N ARG A 123 -3.79 -15.58 2.94
CA ARG A 123 -3.66 -16.73 2.03
C ARG A 123 -4.37 -18.00 2.53
N GLN A 124 -4.47 -18.16 3.85
CA GLN A 124 -5.11 -19.30 4.52
C GLN A 124 -6.37 -18.89 5.30
N THR A 125 -6.97 -17.73 4.99
CA THR A 125 -8.15 -17.26 5.74
C THR A 125 -9.37 -18.13 5.48
N GLN A 126 -10.21 -18.28 6.52
CA GLN A 126 -11.56 -18.86 6.41
C GLN A 126 -12.64 -17.77 6.40
N ASP A 127 -12.25 -16.50 6.61
CA ASP A 127 -13.17 -15.38 6.60
C ASP A 127 -13.70 -15.11 5.17
N SER A 128 -14.93 -14.60 5.08
CA SER A 128 -15.49 -14.16 3.80
C SER A 128 -14.76 -12.93 3.26
N TYR A 129 -14.92 -12.68 1.95
CA TYR A 129 -14.38 -11.51 1.30
C TYR A 129 -14.86 -10.20 1.95
N GLU A 130 -16.15 -10.09 2.25
CA GLU A 130 -16.77 -8.91 2.84
C GLU A 130 -16.18 -8.62 4.22
N HIS A 131 -15.92 -9.66 5.00
CA HIS A 131 -15.32 -9.54 6.33
C HIS A 131 -13.86 -9.07 6.25
N ILE A 132 -13.08 -9.60 5.30
CA ILE A 132 -11.71 -9.14 5.06
C ILE A 132 -11.69 -7.70 4.53
N LEU A 133 -12.58 -7.35 3.60
CA LEU A 133 -12.72 -6.00 3.09
C LEU A 133 -13.04 -5.01 4.22
N PHE A 134 -13.96 -5.37 5.13
CA PHE A 134 -14.29 -4.57 6.30
C PHE A 134 -13.07 -4.37 7.22
N LYS A 135 -12.34 -5.45 7.54
CA LYS A 135 -11.11 -5.38 8.36
C LYS A 135 -10.06 -4.46 7.74
N LEU A 136 -9.84 -4.57 6.44
CA LEU A 136 -8.87 -3.76 5.70
C LEU A 136 -9.27 -2.28 5.64
N LYS A 137 -10.54 -1.98 5.40
CA LYS A 137 -11.06 -0.59 5.46
C LYS A 137 -10.86 0.02 6.85
N LYS A 138 -11.16 -0.72 7.92
CA LYS A 138 -10.93 -0.27 9.29
C LYS A 138 -9.44 -0.05 9.59
N LEU A 139 -8.57 -0.94 9.11
CA LEU A 139 -7.13 -0.77 9.23
C LEU A 139 -6.66 0.52 8.52
N LEU A 140 -7.11 0.73 7.29
CA LEU A 140 -6.78 1.91 6.50
C LEU A 140 -7.27 3.19 7.17
N GLN A 141 -8.53 3.23 7.62
CA GLN A 141 -9.10 4.35 8.37
C GLN A 141 -8.19 4.74 9.54
N ASN A 142 -7.88 3.77 10.40
CA ASN A 142 -7.03 4.01 11.56
C ASN A 142 -5.62 4.51 11.15
N GLN A 143 -5.04 3.98 10.07
CA GLN A 143 -3.73 4.45 9.61
C GLN A 143 -3.79 5.85 9.02
N ILE A 144 -4.88 6.22 8.33
CA ILE A 144 -5.10 7.57 7.80
C ILE A 144 -5.20 8.57 8.95
N GLU A 145 -6.03 8.29 9.97
CA GLU A 145 -6.18 9.15 11.15
C GLU A 145 -4.85 9.36 11.90
N ILE A 146 -4.03 8.31 12.03
CA ILE A 146 -2.72 8.39 12.68
C ILE A 146 -1.70 9.14 11.80
N ALA A 147 -1.77 8.98 10.49
CA ALA A 147 -0.77 9.51 9.56
C ALA A 147 -1.04 10.95 9.14
N PHE A 148 -2.31 11.35 9.10
CA PHE A 148 -2.77 12.63 8.58
C PHE A 148 -3.76 13.29 9.58
N PRO A 149 -3.34 13.60 10.81
CA PRO A 149 -4.26 14.10 11.86
C PRO A 149 -4.87 15.48 11.55
N GLU A 150 -4.25 16.28 10.68
CA GLU A 150 -4.72 17.63 10.31
C GLU A 150 -5.85 17.64 9.26
N THR A 151 -6.44 16.48 8.96
CA THR A 151 -7.61 16.35 8.06
C THR A 151 -8.96 16.28 8.80
N GLU A 152 -8.99 16.42 10.13
CA GLU A 152 -10.23 16.36 10.94
C GLU A 152 -11.19 17.57 10.77
N GLU A 153 -10.90 18.53 9.90
CA GLU A 153 -11.88 19.56 9.50
C GLU A 153 -12.63 19.12 8.23
N LEU A 154 -13.50 18.10 8.34
CA LEU A 154 -14.54 17.77 7.35
C LEU A 154 -15.87 17.43 8.02
#